data_AF-B8CDN3-F1
#
_entry.id   AF-B8CDN3-F1
#
_cell.length_a   1.000
_cell.length_b   1.000
_cell.length_c   1.000
_cell.angle_alpha   90.00
_cell.angle_beta   90.00
_cell.angle_gamma   90.00
#
_symmetry.space_group_name_H-M   'P 1'
#
loop_
_entity.id
_entity.type
_entity.pdbx_description
1 polymer ?
#
loop_
_entity_poly.entity_id
_entity_poly.type
_entity_poly.pdbx_seq_one_letter_code
_entity_poly.pdbx_strand_id
1 'polypeptide(L)'
;MTIFKTTSLALLLGVANGDSADNVSSRLQVHVPQTLFRPEGYDHREALFGVPPYGGSIAQSVYYAASDLCDPTVDTRGGYPIRAKDNTGKMEPWPSPYILMVDRGGCSFVQKVRNAQRSGAAGVVIADNTCLCSDKDCVSANGQDVCQPAEPIMADDGSGGDISIPSFLMFKVDADQIKAELQANHMVQVEMQWALPKPDDRVEYDLWTTPSDPVSKDFQKKFEPVAQALGDRAYFTPHMYIYDGVKSNCQGFDGENMCFNLCTNNGRYCATDPDNDLDHGISGADVVKESLRRICIWKHYGEADGVGKEWWDYVSQFMERCDNPDYFANDDCAKDCYKHAKINEDIIERCMRDSGGLEKDTPNTFLDLEMQAQVSRGVVILPTAFVNTVALRGGLNVDTVFTAICNGYLDGTEPSICKECSGCGDFNGCIANKKCKGKGGGGVSTHTFMSSILFICIAFGGAAFYHYRKTREEMREQVRGILAEYMPLEGDDGHVGSPMDFARRGGSEHLMS
;
A
#
# COMPACT_ATOMS: atom_id res chain seq x y z
N MET A 1 -20.32 74.18 -21.32
CA MET A 1 -20.26 72.93 -22.11
C MET A 1 -19.06 72.14 -21.65
N THR A 2 -19.38 71.05 -20.97
CA THR A 2 -18.55 70.12 -20.21
C THR A 2 -17.76 69.25 -21.19
N ILE A 3 -16.43 69.23 -21.09
CA ILE A 3 -15.59 68.26 -21.83
C ILE A 3 -15.07 67.27 -20.80
N PHE A 4 -15.60 66.06 -20.87
CA PHE A 4 -15.23 64.90 -20.07
C PHE A 4 -13.73 64.59 -20.24
N LYS A 5 -12.98 64.60 -19.13
CA LYS A 5 -11.70 63.89 -19.03
C LYS A 5 -11.99 62.48 -18.53
N THR A 6 -11.95 61.50 -19.44
CA THR A 6 -11.90 60.08 -19.12
C THR A 6 -10.50 59.73 -18.64
N THR A 7 -10.32 59.62 -17.33
CA THR A 7 -9.11 59.06 -16.72
C THR A 7 -9.29 57.54 -16.67
N SER A 8 -8.65 56.82 -17.58
CA SER A 8 -8.58 55.35 -17.53
C SER A 8 -7.75 54.94 -16.32
N LEU A 9 -8.42 54.43 -15.30
CA LEU A 9 -7.80 53.79 -14.14
C LEU A 9 -7.31 52.41 -14.59
N ALA A 10 -6.03 52.29 -14.94
CA ALA A 10 -5.40 51.00 -15.18
C ALA A 10 -5.27 50.28 -13.82
N LEU A 11 -6.20 49.37 -13.56
CA LEU A 11 -6.12 48.43 -12.45
C LEU A 11 -4.96 47.47 -12.76
N LEU A 12 -3.79 47.73 -12.16
CA LEU A 12 -2.71 46.76 -12.07
C LEU A 12 -3.21 45.62 -11.19
N LEU A 13 -3.84 44.62 -11.81
CA LEU A 13 -3.97 43.29 -11.25
C LEU A 13 -2.56 42.71 -11.18
N GLY A 14 -1.89 42.95 -10.04
CA GLY A 14 -0.75 42.14 -9.64
C GLY A 14 -1.26 40.73 -9.48
N VAL A 15 -1.01 39.90 -10.50
CA VAL A 15 -1.06 38.45 -10.34
C VAL A 15 0.11 38.14 -9.43
N ALA A 16 -0.17 38.05 -8.13
CA ALA A 16 0.69 37.28 -7.25
C ALA A 16 0.62 35.86 -7.81
N ASN A 17 1.69 35.45 -8.50
CA ASN A 17 2.01 34.04 -8.60
C ASN A 17 2.30 33.62 -7.15
N GLY A 18 1.24 33.26 -6.42
CA GLY A 18 1.41 32.27 -5.38
C GLY A 18 1.90 31.02 -6.10
N ASP A 19 3.08 30.55 -5.74
CA ASP A 19 3.46 29.17 -5.99
C ASP A 19 2.36 28.33 -5.34
N SER A 20 1.36 27.95 -6.14
CA SER A 20 0.32 27.03 -5.70
C SER A 20 0.98 25.71 -5.36
N ALA A 21 0.48 25.09 -4.29
CA ALA A 21 0.91 23.83 -3.71
C ALA A 21 0.69 22.60 -4.63
N ASP A 22 1.00 22.71 -5.92
CA ASP A 22 0.80 21.67 -6.93
C ASP A 22 1.95 20.64 -6.95
N ASN A 23 2.95 20.80 -6.08
CA ASN A 23 4.13 19.92 -5.98
C ASN A 23 4.24 19.17 -4.64
N VAL A 24 3.22 19.22 -3.77
CA VAL A 24 3.26 18.52 -2.48
C VAL A 24 2.53 17.18 -2.62
N SER A 25 3.28 16.07 -2.54
CA SER A 25 2.76 14.70 -2.62
C SER A 25 1.78 14.32 -1.51
N SER A 26 1.70 15.15 -0.47
CA SER A 26 0.86 14.94 0.70
C SER A 26 0.39 16.23 1.35
N ARG A 27 -0.71 16.14 2.10
CA ARG A 27 -1.27 17.24 2.88
C ARG A 27 -1.65 16.76 4.27
N LEU A 28 -1.30 17.55 5.28
CA LEU A 28 -1.70 17.36 6.66
C LEU A 28 -2.59 18.52 7.10
N GLN A 29 -3.80 18.24 7.57
CA GLN A 29 -4.78 19.27 7.88
C GLN A 29 -5.48 18.99 9.22
N VAL A 30 -5.61 20.01 10.06
CA VAL A 30 -6.52 19.97 11.22
C VAL A 30 -7.88 20.53 10.78
N HIS A 31 -8.94 19.74 10.99
CA HIS A 31 -10.33 20.14 10.72
C HIS A 31 -11.08 20.56 11.98
N VAL A 32 -10.70 19.98 13.13
CA VAL A 32 -11.29 20.31 14.43
C VAL A 32 -10.16 20.45 15.44
N PRO A 33 -10.13 21.51 16.27
CA PRO A 33 -11.01 22.68 16.20
C PRO A 33 -10.69 23.56 14.97
N GLN A 34 -11.69 24.30 14.50
CA GLN A 34 -11.55 25.19 13.33
C GLN A 34 -10.53 26.32 13.55
N THR A 35 -10.21 26.65 14.81
CA THR A 35 -9.15 27.61 15.17
C THR A 35 -7.76 27.17 14.73
N LEU A 36 -7.55 25.87 14.56
CA LEU A 36 -6.31 25.28 14.06
C LEU A 36 -6.37 24.99 12.55
N PHE A 37 -7.45 25.37 11.85
CA PHE A 37 -7.50 25.16 10.41
C PHE A 37 -6.55 26.12 9.67
N ARG A 38 -5.67 25.57 8.83
CA ARG A 38 -4.79 26.34 7.92
C ARG A 38 -5.15 26.09 6.45
N PRO A 39 -5.38 27.12 5.61
CA PRO A 39 -5.73 26.94 4.20
C PRO A 39 -4.70 26.14 3.39
N GLU A 40 -3.41 26.34 3.67
CA GLU A 40 -2.29 25.66 2.99
C GLU A 40 -1.93 24.31 3.62
N GLY A 41 -2.61 23.91 4.70
CA GLY A 41 -2.22 22.76 5.52
C GLY A 41 -1.06 23.05 6.47
N TYR A 42 -0.60 21.99 7.11
CA TYR A 42 0.53 21.99 8.05
C TYR A 42 1.78 21.47 7.37
N ASP A 43 2.92 22.10 7.68
CA ASP A 43 4.23 21.59 7.28
C ASP A 43 4.50 20.27 8.00
N HIS A 44 4.90 19.25 7.22
CA HIS A 44 5.10 17.90 7.71
C HIS A 44 6.17 17.16 6.91
N ARG A 45 6.70 16.07 7.50
CA ARG A 45 7.61 15.15 6.82
C ARG A 45 6.96 13.78 6.76
N GLU A 46 6.82 13.26 5.54
CA GLU A 46 6.28 11.92 5.33
C GLU A 46 7.29 10.84 5.73
N ALA A 47 6.78 9.71 6.23
CA ALA A 47 7.59 8.52 6.42
C ALA A 47 8.08 7.96 5.09
N LEU A 48 9.34 7.54 5.06
CA LEU A 48 9.94 6.83 3.92
C LEU A 48 9.72 5.30 4.01
N PHE A 49 8.81 4.89 4.88
CA PHE A 49 8.44 3.51 5.16
C PHE A 49 6.92 3.42 5.38
N GLY A 50 6.39 2.21 5.32
CA GLY A 50 4.96 1.98 5.31
C GLY A 50 4.34 2.18 3.92
N VAL A 51 3.06 1.83 3.80
CA VAL A 51 2.31 1.94 2.55
C VAL A 51 1.27 3.06 2.71
N PRO A 52 1.51 4.27 2.18
CA PRO A 52 0.49 5.29 2.17
C PRO A 52 -0.62 4.90 1.17
N PRO A 53 -1.90 5.20 1.47
CA PRO A 53 -2.98 5.01 0.52
C PRO A 53 -2.94 6.13 -0.54
N TYR A 54 -2.04 6.02 -1.51
CA TYR A 54 -1.88 7.00 -2.60
C TYR A 54 -3.22 7.35 -3.25
N GLY A 55 -3.51 8.65 -3.40
CA GLY A 55 -4.77 9.17 -3.93
C GLY A 55 -5.97 9.08 -2.96
N GLY A 56 -5.74 8.70 -1.71
CA GLY A 56 -6.73 8.70 -0.64
C GLY A 56 -6.42 9.71 0.46
N SER A 57 -7.36 9.84 1.40
CA SER A 57 -7.16 10.55 2.65
C SER A 57 -7.73 9.75 3.84
N ILE A 58 -7.17 10.00 5.02
CA ILE A 58 -7.64 9.46 6.29
C ILE A 58 -7.90 10.65 7.21
N ALA A 59 -9.18 10.88 7.53
CA ALA A 59 -9.61 11.89 8.50
C ALA A 59 -10.15 11.21 9.76
N GLN A 60 -9.43 11.31 10.88
CA GLN A 60 -9.82 10.66 12.14
C GLN A 60 -9.52 11.54 13.36
N SER A 61 -10.17 11.20 14.48
CA SER A 61 -9.86 11.81 15.78
C SER A 61 -8.44 11.45 16.21
N VAL A 62 -7.73 12.44 16.74
CA VAL A 62 -6.37 12.29 17.25
C VAL A 62 -6.41 11.96 18.74
N TYR A 63 -5.64 10.94 19.14
CA TYR A 63 -5.32 10.68 20.54
C TYR A 63 -3.83 10.86 20.77
N TYR A 64 -3.46 11.62 21.80
CA TYR A 64 -2.07 11.83 22.17
C TYR A 64 -1.66 10.83 23.25
N ALA A 65 -0.69 9.96 22.94
CA ALA A 65 -0.24 8.92 23.87
C ALA A 65 0.54 9.46 25.07
N ALA A 66 1.07 10.69 24.98
CA ALA A 66 2.01 11.27 25.96
C ALA A 66 3.19 10.32 26.27
N SER A 67 3.71 9.70 25.21
CA SER A 67 4.75 8.69 25.26
C SER A 67 5.55 8.70 23.96
N ASP A 68 6.80 8.27 24.04
CA ASP A 68 7.64 8.00 22.86
C ASP A 68 7.24 6.70 22.15
N LEU A 69 6.37 5.87 22.74
CA LEU A 69 5.88 4.62 22.17
C LEU A 69 6.99 3.60 21.82
N CYS A 70 8.14 3.67 22.49
CA CYS A 70 9.25 2.75 22.24
C CYS A 70 9.03 1.35 22.84
N ASP A 71 8.24 1.26 23.92
CA ASP A 71 7.83 -0.01 24.52
C ASP A 71 6.82 -0.74 23.61
N PRO A 72 7.01 -2.03 23.29
CA PRO A 72 6.06 -2.82 22.50
C PRO A 72 4.70 -3.00 23.19
N THR A 73 4.62 -2.84 24.51
CA THR A 73 3.38 -2.90 25.29
C THR A 73 2.74 -1.52 25.41
N VAL A 74 1.95 -1.16 24.40
CA VAL A 74 1.27 0.14 24.33
C VAL A 74 0.12 0.22 25.33
N ASP A 75 0.15 1.21 26.23
CA ASP A 75 -1.01 1.54 27.08
C ASP A 75 -2.07 2.31 26.29
N THR A 76 -3.02 1.57 25.72
CA THR A 76 -4.15 2.13 24.96
C THR A 76 -5.18 2.87 25.82
N ARG A 77 -5.06 2.76 27.14
CA ARG A 77 -5.96 3.38 28.11
C ARG A 77 -5.35 4.64 28.71
N GLY A 78 -4.14 5.01 28.34
CA GLY A 78 -3.49 6.26 28.75
C GLY A 78 -3.80 7.45 27.83
N GLY A 79 -3.03 8.51 28.00
CA GLY A 79 -3.02 9.66 27.10
C GLY A 79 -4.28 10.52 27.11
N TYR A 80 -4.43 11.31 26.05
CA TYR A 80 -5.43 12.37 25.90
C TYR A 80 -6.18 12.27 24.56
N PRO A 81 -7.40 12.84 24.43
CA PRO A 81 -8.22 13.38 25.52
C PRO A 81 -8.67 12.28 26.51
N ILE A 82 -9.04 12.69 27.72
CA ILE A 82 -9.60 11.79 28.74
C ILE A 82 -10.90 11.17 28.21
N ARG A 83 -11.06 9.86 28.44
CA ARG A 83 -12.22 9.08 28.01
C ARG A 83 -13.02 8.60 29.21
N ALA A 84 -14.21 8.07 28.94
CA ALA A 84 -15.02 7.42 29.95
C ALA A 84 -14.24 6.30 30.66
N LYS A 85 -14.58 6.03 31.92
CA LYS A 85 -14.03 4.92 32.68
C LYS A 85 -14.94 3.71 32.60
N ASP A 86 -14.35 2.54 32.49
CA ASP A 86 -15.06 1.26 32.52
C ASP A 86 -15.45 0.87 33.96
N ASN A 87 -16.11 -0.28 34.10
CA ASN A 87 -16.55 -0.82 35.40
C ASN A 87 -15.38 -1.15 36.36
N THR A 88 -14.13 -1.14 35.88
CA THR A 88 -12.92 -1.33 36.70
C THR A 88 -12.26 -0.01 37.10
N GLY A 89 -12.86 1.13 36.72
CA GLY A 89 -12.36 2.47 37.03
C GLY A 89 -11.18 2.91 36.15
N LYS A 90 -10.84 2.12 35.12
CA LYS A 90 -9.80 2.44 34.14
C LYS A 90 -10.42 3.16 32.95
N MET A 91 -9.68 4.06 32.31
CA MET A 91 -10.17 4.68 31.08
C MET A 91 -10.41 3.61 30.01
N GLU A 92 -11.42 3.83 29.19
CA GLU A 92 -11.67 3.06 27.98
C GLU A 92 -10.49 3.20 27.02
N PRO A 93 -10.17 2.15 26.24
CA PRO A 93 -9.12 2.24 25.22
C PRO A 93 -9.48 3.26 24.14
N TRP A 94 -8.50 3.66 23.34
CA TRP A 94 -8.76 4.52 22.18
C TRP A 94 -9.78 3.86 21.23
N PRO A 95 -10.90 4.53 20.90
CA PRO A 95 -11.91 3.97 20.02
C PRO A 95 -11.43 3.97 18.58
N SER A 96 -11.38 2.80 17.95
CA SER A 96 -11.05 2.66 16.53
C SER A 96 -12.19 3.15 15.62
N PRO A 97 -11.88 3.73 14.44
CA PRO A 97 -10.54 4.10 13.95
C PRO A 97 -10.02 5.41 14.57
N TYR A 98 -8.70 5.53 14.74
CA TYR A 98 -8.06 6.73 15.30
C TYR A 98 -6.68 7.01 14.71
N ILE A 99 -6.25 8.27 14.75
CA ILE A 99 -4.85 8.66 14.51
C ILE A 99 -4.16 8.82 15.87
N LEU A 100 -2.97 8.24 16.03
CA LEU A 100 -2.20 8.33 17.26
C LEU A 100 -1.10 9.38 17.14
N MET A 101 -1.07 10.34 18.06
CA MET A 101 0.02 11.29 18.20
C MET A 101 1.01 10.80 19.26
N VAL A 102 2.29 10.80 18.93
CA VAL A 102 3.38 10.29 19.78
C VAL A 102 4.57 11.24 19.80
N ASP A 103 5.38 11.20 20.85
CA ASP A 103 6.57 12.03 20.96
C ASP A 103 7.76 11.46 20.18
N ARG A 104 8.53 12.34 19.54
CA ARG A 104 9.84 11.99 18.99
C ARG A 104 10.85 11.68 20.11
N GLY A 105 11.76 10.74 19.87
CA GLY A 105 12.85 10.36 20.79
C GLY A 105 12.86 8.88 21.18
N GLY A 106 13.87 8.42 21.91
CA GLY A 106 13.92 7.08 22.51
C GLY A 106 14.24 5.89 21.58
N CYS A 107 13.66 5.85 20.38
CA CYS A 107 13.81 4.74 19.41
C CYS A 107 13.54 5.21 17.96
N SER A 108 13.70 4.31 16.98
CA SER A 108 13.48 4.60 15.56
C SER A 108 12.02 4.95 15.26
N PHE A 109 11.80 5.72 14.19
CA PHE A 109 10.44 6.05 13.75
C PHE A 109 9.64 4.80 13.36
N VAL A 110 10.29 3.84 12.71
CA VAL A 110 9.69 2.56 12.33
C VAL A 110 9.17 1.81 13.57
N GLN A 111 9.96 1.73 14.64
CA GLN A 111 9.53 1.05 15.87
C GLN A 111 8.30 1.70 16.51
N LYS A 112 8.24 3.04 16.55
CA LYS A 112 7.07 3.79 17.06
C LYS A 112 5.81 3.46 16.26
N VAL A 113 5.91 3.54 14.94
CA VAL A 113 4.78 3.32 14.04
C VAL A 113 4.34 1.85 14.08
N ARG A 114 5.28 0.90 14.22
CA ARG A 114 4.98 -0.52 14.43
C ARG A 114 4.17 -0.75 15.69
N ASN A 115 4.56 -0.13 16.80
CA ASN A 115 3.87 -0.27 18.07
C ASN A 115 2.46 0.35 18.01
N ALA A 116 2.31 1.51 17.37
CA ALA A 116 1.01 2.14 17.14
C ALA A 116 0.11 1.29 16.22
N GLN A 117 0.66 0.70 15.17
CA GLN A 117 -0.07 -0.22 14.30
C GLN A 117 -0.58 -1.44 15.08
N ARG A 118 0.27 -2.04 15.91
CA ARG A 118 -0.12 -3.16 16.78
C ARG A 118 -1.18 -2.79 17.81
N SER A 119 -1.26 -1.52 18.22
CA SER A 119 -2.32 -1.03 19.10
C SER A 119 -3.63 -0.70 18.36
N GLY A 120 -3.67 -0.83 17.03
CA GLY A 120 -4.86 -0.60 16.20
C GLY A 120 -5.05 0.83 15.70
N ALA A 121 -4.00 1.65 15.70
CA ALA A 121 -4.04 2.98 15.09
C ALA A 121 -4.23 2.87 13.57
N ALA A 122 -4.97 3.81 12.98
CA ALA A 122 -5.15 3.92 11.53
C ALA A 122 -4.09 4.80 10.86
N GLY A 123 -3.37 5.62 11.63
CA GLY A 123 -2.27 6.46 11.20
C GLY A 123 -1.55 7.08 12.39
N VAL A 124 -0.36 7.63 12.17
CA VAL A 124 0.48 8.20 13.24
C VAL A 124 0.96 9.61 12.91
N VAL A 125 0.86 10.51 13.88
CA VAL A 125 1.52 11.82 13.85
C VAL A 125 2.64 11.83 14.90
N ILE A 126 3.89 11.90 14.45
CA ILE A 126 5.05 12.00 15.34
C ILE A 126 5.30 13.49 15.60
N ALA A 127 5.13 13.89 16.86
CA ALA A 127 5.39 15.24 17.30
C ALA A 127 6.89 15.47 17.49
N ASP A 128 7.46 16.37 16.71
CA ASP A 128 8.84 16.78 16.92
C ASP A 128 9.02 17.44 18.30
N ASN A 129 10.18 17.20 18.90
CA ASN A 129 10.55 17.69 20.23
C ASN A 129 11.71 18.70 20.18
N THR A 130 12.28 18.95 19.00
CA THR A 130 13.44 19.82 18.82
C THR A 130 13.15 20.86 17.72
N CYS A 131 13.43 22.13 18.00
CA CYS A 131 13.29 23.21 17.02
C CYS A 131 14.36 23.13 15.93
N LEU A 132 14.02 23.50 14.70
CA LEU A 132 15.00 23.77 13.64
C LEU A 132 15.83 25.00 13.99
N CYS A 133 17.13 24.97 13.70
CA CYS A 133 17.99 26.13 13.89
C CYS A 133 17.62 27.33 12.99
N SER A 134 16.97 27.06 11.86
CA SER A 134 16.41 28.09 10.97
C SER A 134 15.18 28.79 11.58
N ASP A 135 14.46 28.13 12.49
CA ASP A 135 13.26 28.65 13.14
C ASP A 135 13.61 29.34 14.47
N LYS A 136 13.95 30.62 14.38
CA LYS A 136 14.34 31.45 15.53
C LYS A 136 13.18 31.66 16.52
N ASP A 137 11.95 31.65 16.03
CA ASP A 137 10.77 31.86 16.88
C ASP A 137 10.52 30.62 17.74
N CYS A 138 10.64 29.42 17.17
CA CYS A 138 10.60 28.18 17.95
C CYS A 138 11.71 28.13 19.02
N VAL A 139 12.96 28.42 18.63
CA VAL A 139 14.12 28.36 19.54
C VAL A 139 13.95 29.33 20.71
N SER A 140 13.56 30.58 20.43
CA SER A 140 13.37 31.60 21.45
C SER A 140 12.19 31.32 22.38
N ALA A 141 11.05 30.87 21.84
CA ALA A 141 9.85 30.55 22.61
C ALA A 141 10.04 29.33 23.54
N ASN A 142 10.91 28.38 23.15
CA ASN A 142 11.14 27.16 23.92
C ASN A 142 12.42 27.19 24.76
N GLY A 143 13.22 28.26 24.69
CA GLY A 143 14.48 28.38 25.42
C GLY A 143 15.45 27.22 25.16
N GLN A 144 15.45 26.66 23.95
CA GLN A 144 16.29 25.51 23.60
C GLN A 144 17.72 25.96 23.25
N ASP A 145 18.71 25.55 24.05
CA ASP A 145 20.13 25.77 23.76
C ASP A 145 20.63 24.93 22.58
N VAL A 146 19.90 23.86 22.25
CA VAL A 146 20.23 22.90 21.18
C VAL A 146 19.09 22.86 20.18
N CYS A 147 19.37 23.28 18.95
CA CYS A 147 18.45 23.20 17.81
C CYS A 147 18.99 22.18 16.79
N GLN A 148 18.11 21.64 15.94
CA GLN A 148 18.51 20.73 14.87
C GLN A 148 18.91 21.51 13.61
N PRO A 149 20.10 21.25 13.02
CA PRO A 149 20.60 22.01 11.88
C PRO A 149 19.90 21.67 10.57
N ALA A 150 19.27 20.50 10.51
CA ALA A 150 18.55 19.99 9.35
C ALA A 150 17.23 19.37 9.81
N GLU A 151 16.29 19.29 8.87
CA GLU A 151 14.98 18.72 9.09
C GLU A 151 15.05 17.21 9.38
N PRO A 152 14.15 16.68 10.24
CA PRO A 152 14.09 15.25 10.48
C PRO A 152 13.69 14.50 9.21
N ILE A 153 14.46 13.45 8.89
CA ILE A 153 14.09 12.49 7.85
C ILE A 153 13.53 11.26 8.53
N MET A 154 12.28 10.91 8.20
CA MET A 154 11.64 9.69 8.67
C MET A 154 12.08 8.47 7.84
N ALA A 155 13.37 8.17 7.87
CA ALA A 155 13.96 7.04 7.14
C ALA A 155 13.52 5.70 7.72
N ASP A 156 13.43 4.69 6.85
CA ASP A 156 13.34 3.29 7.27
C ASP A 156 14.63 2.90 7.99
N ASP A 157 14.51 2.16 9.10
CA ASP A 157 15.64 1.58 9.82
C ASP A 157 16.04 0.20 9.25
N GLY A 158 15.44 -0.22 8.15
CA GLY A 158 15.64 -1.49 7.47
C GLY A 158 14.67 -2.59 7.93
N SER A 159 13.80 -2.29 8.91
CA SER A 159 12.80 -3.23 9.40
C SER A 159 11.37 -2.89 8.98
N GLY A 160 11.13 -1.73 8.36
CA GLY A 160 9.79 -1.14 8.14
C GLY A 160 8.87 -1.85 7.14
N GLY A 161 9.26 -3.00 6.59
CA GLY A 161 8.46 -3.74 5.61
C GLY A 161 7.12 -4.28 6.13
N ASP A 162 6.93 -4.39 7.45
CA ASP A 162 5.66 -4.82 8.07
C ASP A 162 4.69 -3.65 8.38
N ILE A 163 5.11 -2.41 8.15
CA ILE A 163 4.29 -1.24 8.38
C ILE A 163 3.29 -1.06 7.23
N SER A 164 2.01 -0.93 7.56
CA SER A 164 0.91 -0.72 6.63
C SER A 164 0.08 0.53 6.93
N ILE A 165 0.38 1.24 8.03
CA ILE A 165 -0.29 2.50 8.36
C ILE A 165 0.58 3.70 7.96
N PRO A 166 -0.03 4.80 7.50
CA PRO A 166 0.70 6.01 7.18
C PRO A 166 1.21 6.72 8.45
N SER A 167 2.31 7.45 8.30
CA SER A 167 2.84 8.27 9.39
C SER A 167 3.51 9.55 8.89
N PHE A 168 3.25 10.66 9.59
CA PHE A 168 3.86 11.96 9.34
C PHE A 168 4.56 12.47 10.59
N LEU A 169 5.66 13.19 10.43
CA LEU A 169 6.24 14.02 11.47
C LEU A 169 5.73 15.45 11.32
N MET A 170 5.26 16.01 12.43
CA MET A 170 4.83 17.40 12.53
C MET A 170 5.87 18.18 13.33
N PHE A 171 6.26 19.35 12.83
CA PHE A 171 7.24 20.21 13.49
C PHE A 171 6.75 20.70 14.85
N LYS A 172 7.70 20.98 15.74
CA LYS A 172 7.45 21.20 17.16
C LYS A 172 6.41 22.28 17.45
N VAL A 173 6.52 23.46 16.83
CA VAL A 173 5.60 24.60 17.08
C VAL A 173 4.15 24.21 16.83
N ASP A 174 3.90 23.48 15.74
CA ASP A 174 2.57 23.07 15.33
C ASP A 174 2.07 21.87 16.14
N ALA A 175 2.95 20.92 16.40
CA ALA A 175 2.65 19.76 17.23
C ALA A 175 2.27 20.17 18.66
N ASP A 176 2.94 21.17 19.23
CA ASP A 176 2.66 21.67 20.58
C ASP A 176 1.28 22.33 20.67
N GLN A 177 0.81 23.02 19.62
CA GLN A 177 -0.55 23.57 19.56
C GLN A 177 -1.61 22.46 19.61
N ILE A 178 -1.42 21.39 18.85
CA ILE A 178 -2.33 20.24 18.85
C ILE A 178 -2.29 19.50 20.20
N LYS A 179 -1.10 19.31 20.78
CA LYS A 179 -0.96 18.71 22.12
C LYS A 179 -1.71 19.51 23.17
N ALA A 180 -1.63 20.84 23.12
CA ALA A 180 -2.32 21.71 24.08
C ALA A 180 -3.85 21.51 24.03
N GLU A 181 -4.45 21.44 22.84
CA GLU A 181 -5.88 21.17 22.68
C GLU A 181 -6.26 19.77 23.21
N LEU A 182 -5.48 18.74 22.86
CA LEU A 182 -5.72 17.38 23.32
C LEU A 182 -5.60 17.26 24.86
N GLN A 183 -4.57 17.88 25.44
CA GLN A 183 -4.34 17.91 26.89
C GLN A 183 -5.42 18.71 27.64
N ALA A 184 -6.00 19.72 27.01
CA ALA A 184 -7.19 20.42 27.48
C ALA A 184 -8.48 19.58 27.38
N ASN A 185 -8.39 18.34 26.86
CA ASN A 185 -9.50 17.42 26.59
C ASN A 185 -10.45 17.90 25.50
N HIS A 186 -9.97 18.75 24.59
CA HIS A 186 -10.69 19.08 23.38
C HIS A 186 -10.48 18.00 22.33
N MET A 187 -11.52 17.78 21.52
CA MET A 187 -11.43 16.85 20.39
C MET A 187 -10.64 17.50 19.27
N VAL A 188 -9.63 16.81 18.76
CA VAL A 188 -8.90 17.21 17.57
C VAL A 188 -9.15 16.17 16.48
N GLN A 189 -9.49 16.64 15.27
CA GLN A 189 -9.60 15.80 14.08
C GLN A 189 -8.57 16.26 13.06
N VAL A 190 -7.79 15.30 12.57
CA VAL A 190 -6.75 15.52 11.57
C VAL A 190 -7.04 14.68 10.34
N GLU A 191 -6.79 15.27 9.17
CA GLU A 191 -6.76 14.58 7.88
C GLU A 191 -5.31 14.48 7.39
N MET A 192 -4.92 13.27 7.02
CA MET A 192 -3.71 12.97 6.26
C MET A 192 -4.13 12.60 4.84
N GLN A 193 -3.61 13.30 3.84
CA GLN A 193 -3.95 13.09 2.44
C GLN A 193 -2.69 12.84 1.63
N TRP A 194 -2.76 11.92 0.67
CA TRP A 194 -1.72 11.66 -0.32
C TRP A 194 -2.30 12.00 -1.68
N ALA A 195 -2.08 13.23 -2.14
CA ALA A 195 -2.57 13.64 -3.43
C ALA A 195 -1.59 13.15 -4.49
N LEU A 196 -2.08 12.29 -5.39
CA LEU A 196 -1.42 12.13 -6.68
C LEU A 196 -1.90 13.26 -7.58
N PRO A 197 -1.01 14.03 -8.23
CA PRO A 197 -1.39 14.95 -9.28
C PRO A 197 -2.18 14.20 -10.35
N LYS A 198 -3.28 14.78 -10.83
CA LYS A 198 -4.12 14.23 -11.89
C LYS A 198 -4.18 15.23 -13.06
N PRO A 199 -3.08 15.43 -13.79
CA PRO A 199 -2.98 16.51 -14.77
C PRO A 199 -3.95 16.31 -15.95
N ASP A 200 -4.16 15.06 -16.38
CA ASP A 200 -5.04 14.71 -17.49
C ASP A 200 -5.71 13.31 -17.29
N ASP A 201 -6.25 12.73 -18.37
CA ASP A 201 -6.94 11.43 -18.39
C ASP A 201 -5.99 10.23 -18.54
N ARG A 202 -4.67 10.48 -18.55
CA ARG A 202 -3.63 9.47 -18.56
C ARG A 202 -2.80 9.55 -17.28
N VAL A 203 -2.04 8.49 -17.05
CA VAL A 203 -1.15 8.39 -15.90
C VAL A 203 0.24 8.04 -16.39
N GLU A 204 1.20 8.91 -16.13
CA GLU A 204 2.61 8.62 -16.35
C GLU A 204 3.17 7.88 -15.14
N TYR A 205 3.85 6.77 -15.38
CA TYR A 205 4.58 6.07 -14.33
C TYR A 205 5.98 5.67 -14.77
N ASP A 206 6.93 5.99 -13.92
CA ASP A 206 8.35 5.78 -14.18
C ASP A 206 8.86 4.65 -13.28
N LEU A 207 9.79 3.83 -13.78
CA LEU A 207 10.43 2.79 -12.98
C LEU A 207 11.95 2.86 -13.13
N TRP A 208 12.61 3.29 -12.06
CA TRP A 208 14.06 3.34 -11.93
C TRP A 208 14.58 2.02 -11.39
N THR A 209 15.33 1.29 -12.22
CA THR A 209 15.85 -0.05 -11.91
C THR A 209 17.25 -0.24 -12.45
N THR A 210 17.88 -1.35 -12.08
CA THR A 210 19.09 -1.84 -12.74
C THR A 210 18.87 -3.30 -13.17
N PRO A 211 19.38 -3.72 -14.35
CA PRO A 211 19.15 -5.07 -14.88
C PRO A 211 19.52 -6.22 -13.94
N SER A 212 20.46 -6.01 -13.01
CA SER A 212 20.96 -7.04 -12.10
C SER A 212 20.25 -7.11 -10.74
N ASP A 213 19.44 -6.12 -10.37
CA ASP A 213 18.82 -6.02 -9.04
C ASP A 213 17.71 -7.06 -8.83
N PRO A 214 17.82 -7.97 -7.84
CA PRO A 214 16.81 -9.00 -7.56
C PRO A 214 15.41 -8.45 -7.25
N VAL A 215 15.32 -7.31 -6.55
CA VAL A 215 14.02 -6.72 -6.17
C VAL A 215 13.29 -6.21 -7.41
N SER A 216 13.99 -5.49 -8.28
CA SER A 216 13.50 -5.03 -9.58
C SER A 216 13.00 -6.19 -10.44
N LYS A 217 13.77 -7.28 -10.53
CA LYS A 217 13.45 -8.45 -11.36
C LYS A 217 12.15 -9.13 -10.93
N ASP A 218 11.99 -9.37 -9.63
CA ASP A 218 10.78 -10.01 -9.09
C ASP A 218 9.54 -9.14 -9.34
N PHE A 219 9.65 -7.82 -9.16
CA PHE A 219 8.58 -6.90 -9.49
C PHE A 219 8.26 -6.89 -10.99
N GLN A 220 9.26 -6.73 -11.86
CA GLN A 220 9.07 -6.65 -13.31
C GLN A 220 8.34 -7.90 -13.86
N LYS A 221 8.73 -9.10 -13.41
CA LYS A 221 8.06 -10.37 -13.79
C LYS A 221 6.58 -10.41 -13.40
N LYS A 222 6.24 -9.87 -12.22
CA LYS A 222 4.86 -9.88 -11.72
C LYS A 222 4.03 -8.73 -12.27
N PHE A 223 4.67 -7.62 -12.63
CA PHE A 223 4.02 -6.40 -13.08
C PHE A 223 3.81 -6.34 -14.59
N GLU A 224 4.63 -7.01 -15.41
CA GLU A 224 4.46 -7.13 -16.87
C GLU A 224 3.00 -7.34 -17.33
N PRO A 225 2.26 -8.36 -16.85
CA PRO A 225 0.88 -8.57 -17.28
C PRO A 225 -0.07 -7.43 -16.83
N VAL A 226 0.23 -6.78 -15.71
CA VAL A 226 -0.52 -5.61 -15.22
C VAL A 226 -0.24 -4.40 -16.11
N ALA A 227 1.02 -4.13 -16.46
CA ALA A 227 1.42 -3.06 -17.35
C ALA A 227 0.73 -3.16 -18.71
N GLN A 228 0.73 -4.35 -19.31
CA GLN A 228 0.05 -4.59 -20.59
C GLN A 228 -1.48 -4.44 -20.49
N ALA A 229 -2.08 -4.79 -19.35
CA ALA A 229 -3.51 -4.71 -19.14
C ALA A 229 -4.02 -3.30 -18.77
N LEU A 230 -3.15 -2.41 -18.26
CA LEU A 230 -3.45 -0.99 -18.06
C LEU A 230 -3.67 -0.26 -19.40
N GLY A 231 -3.00 -0.71 -20.46
CA GLY A 231 -3.18 -0.21 -21.82
C GLY A 231 -2.65 1.21 -22.03
N ASP A 232 -3.13 1.87 -23.07
CA ASP A 232 -2.67 3.17 -23.58
C ASP A 232 -3.00 4.38 -22.69
N ARG A 233 -3.76 4.18 -21.62
CA ARG A 233 -4.05 5.20 -20.61
C ARG A 233 -2.98 5.30 -19.53
N ALA A 234 -2.12 4.29 -19.39
CA ALA A 234 -0.95 4.37 -18.54
C ALA A 234 0.31 4.46 -19.41
N TYR A 235 1.05 5.56 -19.31
CA TYR A 235 2.31 5.74 -20.01
C TYR A 235 3.46 5.31 -19.10
N PHE A 236 4.05 4.17 -19.39
CA PHE A 236 5.24 3.65 -18.73
C PHE A 236 6.50 4.36 -19.23
N THR A 237 7.47 4.60 -18.35
CA THR A 237 8.85 4.91 -18.75
C THR A 237 9.85 4.09 -17.92
N PRO A 238 10.59 3.14 -18.53
CA PRO A 238 11.68 2.45 -17.85
C PRO A 238 12.92 3.35 -17.81
N HIS A 239 13.53 3.46 -16.64
CA HIS A 239 14.78 4.16 -16.46
C HIS A 239 15.86 3.25 -15.90
N MET A 240 17.07 3.38 -16.46
CA MET A 240 18.21 2.56 -16.09
C MET A 240 19.14 3.36 -15.18
N TYR A 241 19.30 2.86 -13.97
CA TYR A 241 20.20 3.49 -13.02
C TYR A 241 21.64 3.05 -13.27
N ILE A 242 22.49 4.04 -13.49
CA ILE A 242 23.93 3.91 -13.72
C ILE A 242 24.66 4.99 -12.93
N TYR A 243 25.89 4.73 -12.54
CA TYR A 243 26.73 5.66 -11.80
C TYR A 243 27.59 6.48 -12.75
N ASP A 244 27.74 7.76 -12.40
CA ASP A 244 28.70 8.67 -13.00
C ASP A 244 30.11 8.29 -12.53
N GLY A 245 30.84 7.60 -13.41
CA GLY A 245 32.21 7.17 -13.16
C GLY A 245 33.19 8.35 -13.11
N VAL A 246 32.93 9.44 -13.84
CA VAL A 246 33.78 10.64 -13.80
C VAL A 246 33.69 11.29 -12.42
N LYS A 247 32.47 11.47 -11.90
CA LYS A 247 32.24 12.00 -10.54
C LYS A 247 32.78 11.07 -9.46
N SER A 248 32.82 9.76 -9.73
CA SER A 248 33.34 8.74 -8.83
C SER A 248 34.87 8.55 -8.93
N ASN A 249 35.57 9.36 -9.75
CA ASN A 249 37.00 9.24 -10.05
C ASN A 249 37.41 7.89 -10.65
N CYS A 250 36.50 7.23 -11.37
CA CYS A 250 36.79 6.03 -12.17
C CYS A 250 37.55 6.36 -13.45
N GLN A 251 37.47 7.59 -13.94
CA GLN A 251 38.29 8.08 -15.04
C GLN A 251 39.50 8.85 -14.48
N GLY A 252 40.71 8.31 -14.69
CA GLY A 252 41.97 8.91 -14.28
C GLY A 252 42.28 10.23 -14.99
N PHE A 253 43.30 10.95 -14.53
CA PHE A 253 43.71 12.24 -15.12
C PHE A 253 44.22 12.12 -16.57
N ASP A 254 44.69 10.94 -16.95
CA ASP A 254 45.11 10.52 -18.29
C ASP A 254 43.99 9.85 -19.09
N GLY A 255 42.79 9.75 -18.51
CA GLY A 255 41.65 9.05 -19.07
C GLY A 255 41.61 7.56 -18.74
N GLU A 256 42.59 6.98 -18.04
CA GLU A 256 42.57 5.54 -17.75
C GLU A 256 41.39 5.12 -16.85
N ASN A 257 40.81 3.95 -17.13
CA ASN A 257 39.75 3.38 -16.30
C ASN A 257 40.32 2.77 -15.00
N MET A 258 40.13 3.47 -13.89
CA MET A 258 40.55 3.09 -12.53
C MET A 258 39.59 2.11 -11.85
N CYS A 259 38.40 1.92 -12.41
CA CYS A 259 37.33 1.07 -11.86
C CYS A 259 37.19 -0.27 -12.60
N PHE A 260 38.24 -0.69 -13.33
CA PHE A 260 38.35 -1.99 -13.97
C PHE A 260 37.09 -2.35 -14.80
N ASN A 261 36.49 -3.52 -14.57
CA ASN A 261 35.34 -4.03 -15.30
C ASN A 261 34.00 -3.47 -14.81
N LEU A 262 33.97 -2.48 -13.90
CA LEU A 262 32.72 -1.87 -13.45
C LEU A 262 32.14 -0.87 -14.46
N CYS A 263 32.95 -0.39 -15.39
CA CYS A 263 32.63 0.78 -16.22
C CYS A 263 32.87 0.56 -17.71
N THR A 264 32.06 1.22 -18.53
CA THR A 264 32.24 1.35 -19.97
C THR A 264 32.77 2.74 -20.33
N ASN A 265 33.13 2.93 -21.61
CA ASN A 265 33.61 4.19 -22.17
C ASN A 265 34.80 4.78 -21.39
N ASN A 266 35.74 3.91 -21.00
CA ASN A 266 36.95 4.27 -20.28
C ASN A 266 36.70 4.93 -18.91
N GLY A 267 35.78 4.35 -18.12
CA GLY A 267 35.50 4.79 -16.75
C GLY A 267 34.40 5.84 -16.61
N ARG A 268 33.63 6.14 -17.67
CA ARG A 268 32.58 7.18 -17.64
C ARG A 268 31.26 6.71 -17.07
N TYR A 269 30.79 5.54 -17.48
CA TYR A 269 29.49 5.00 -17.10
C TYR A 269 29.70 3.68 -16.37
N CYS A 270 29.23 3.59 -15.14
CA CYS A 270 29.51 2.45 -14.28
C CYS A 270 28.23 1.84 -13.71
N ALA A 271 28.29 0.57 -13.33
CA ALA A 271 27.29 -0.05 -12.49
C ALA A 271 27.98 -0.79 -11.34
N THR A 272 27.23 -1.06 -10.28
CA THR A 272 27.71 -1.95 -9.22
C THR A 272 27.78 -3.37 -9.73
N ASP A 273 28.81 -4.08 -9.30
CA ASP A 273 28.91 -5.50 -9.49
C ASP A 273 27.81 -6.23 -8.70
N PRO A 274 26.99 -7.10 -9.31
CA PRO A 274 25.88 -7.76 -8.63
C PRO A 274 26.32 -8.77 -7.55
N ASP A 275 27.46 -9.43 -7.72
CA ASP A 275 27.97 -10.43 -6.76
C ASP A 275 29.19 -9.94 -5.97
N ASN A 276 29.71 -8.74 -6.30
CA ASN A 276 30.90 -8.13 -5.74
C ASN A 276 32.19 -8.94 -6.00
N ASP A 277 32.20 -9.76 -7.05
CA ASP A 277 33.38 -10.47 -7.54
C ASP A 277 33.87 -9.82 -8.86
N LEU A 278 34.92 -9.00 -8.75
CA LEU A 278 35.48 -8.31 -9.91
C LEU A 278 36.22 -9.25 -10.89
N ASP A 279 36.51 -10.48 -10.50
CA ASP A 279 37.29 -11.42 -11.32
C ASP A 279 36.39 -12.42 -12.07
N HIS A 280 35.21 -12.74 -11.54
CA HIS A 280 34.28 -13.70 -12.11
C HIS A 280 32.84 -13.24 -11.93
N GLY A 281 31.96 -13.59 -12.86
CA GLY A 281 30.54 -13.26 -12.74
C GLY A 281 30.11 -12.16 -13.69
N ILE A 282 29.05 -11.47 -13.32
CA ILE A 282 28.46 -10.39 -14.12
C ILE A 282 29.18 -9.10 -13.73
N SER A 283 29.92 -8.48 -14.64
CA SER A 283 30.61 -7.23 -14.31
C SER A 283 29.66 -6.02 -14.33
N GLY A 284 30.05 -4.93 -13.66
CA GLY A 284 29.33 -3.66 -13.77
C GLY A 284 29.24 -3.16 -15.22
N ALA A 285 30.26 -3.36 -16.05
CA ALA A 285 30.24 -3.02 -17.47
C ALA A 285 29.18 -3.82 -18.25
N ASP A 286 28.97 -5.09 -17.92
CA ASP A 286 27.92 -5.91 -18.52
C ASP A 286 26.52 -5.38 -18.17
N VAL A 287 26.34 -4.94 -16.92
CA VAL A 287 25.09 -4.30 -16.47
C VAL A 287 24.84 -2.98 -17.22
N VAL A 288 25.88 -2.17 -17.46
CA VAL A 288 25.77 -0.95 -18.29
C VAL A 288 25.42 -1.30 -19.74
N LYS A 289 26.02 -2.35 -20.31
CA LYS A 289 25.72 -2.82 -21.67
C LYS A 289 24.25 -3.22 -21.82
N GLU A 290 23.74 -4.03 -20.89
CA GLU A 290 22.33 -4.43 -20.88
C GLU A 290 21.40 -3.23 -20.60
N SER A 291 21.82 -2.28 -19.78
CA SER A 291 21.08 -1.03 -19.54
C SER A 291 20.92 -0.23 -20.84
N LEU A 292 22.01 0.01 -21.58
CA LEU A 292 21.96 0.71 -22.87
C LEU A 292 21.05 -0.01 -23.88
N ARG A 293 21.12 -1.34 -23.91
CA ARG A 293 20.28 -2.17 -24.76
C ARG A 293 18.80 -1.98 -24.44
N ARG A 294 18.41 -2.04 -23.16
CA ARG A 294 17.03 -1.80 -22.71
C ARG A 294 16.54 -0.39 -23.04
N ILE A 295 17.39 0.62 -22.92
CA ILE A 295 17.06 1.99 -23.34
C ILE A 295 16.77 2.05 -24.84
N CYS A 296 17.64 1.45 -25.66
CA CYS A 296 17.45 1.40 -27.11
C CYS A 296 16.17 0.65 -27.52
N ILE A 297 15.85 -0.46 -26.86
CA ILE A 297 14.60 -1.17 -27.09
C ILE A 297 13.41 -0.28 -26.75
N TRP A 298 13.45 0.41 -25.61
CA TRP A 298 12.38 1.33 -25.22
C TRP A 298 12.16 2.42 -26.26
N LYS A 299 13.24 3.07 -26.73
CA LYS A 299 13.18 4.14 -27.74
C LYS A 299 12.54 3.71 -29.06
N HIS A 300 12.69 2.45 -29.46
CA HIS A 300 12.18 1.96 -30.74
C HIS A 300 10.87 1.18 -30.64
N TYR A 301 10.57 0.59 -29.47
CA TYR A 301 9.49 -0.37 -29.30
C TYR A 301 8.58 -0.10 -28.10
N GLY A 302 8.74 1.02 -27.38
CA GLY A 302 7.84 1.38 -26.28
C GLY A 302 7.49 2.85 -26.15
N GLU A 303 8.40 3.76 -26.47
CA GLU A 303 8.18 5.20 -26.30
C GLU A 303 6.97 5.74 -27.08
N ALA A 304 6.62 5.12 -28.21
CA ALA A 304 5.54 5.58 -29.07
C ALA A 304 4.14 5.34 -28.47
N ASP A 305 3.93 4.22 -27.77
CA ASP A 305 2.64 3.84 -27.20
C ASP A 305 2.57 3.98 -25.67
N GLY A 306 3.73 4.03 -25.00
CA GLY A 306 3.81 4.06 -23.54
C GLY A 306 3.46 2.74 -22.86
N VAL A 307 3.07 1.70 -23.60
CA VAL A 307 2.80 0.37 -23.05
C VAL A 307 4.07 -0.47 -23.09
N GLY A 308 4.83 -0.36 -24.20
CA GLY A 308 6.11 -1.04 -24.40
C GLY A 308 6.03 -2.55 -24.28
N LYS A 309 5.02 -3.16 -24.92
CA LYS A 309 4.82 -4.61 -24.87
C LYS A 309 6.08 -5.38 -25.24
N GLU A 310 6.72 -5.04 -26.35
CA GLU A 310 7.94 -5.68 -26.82
C GLU A 310 9.12 -5.46 -25.86
N TRP A 311 9.17 -4.31 -25.16
CA TRP A 311 10.17 -4.06 -24.12
C TRP A 311 9.96 -5.00 -22.93
N TRP A 312 8.72 -5.14 -22.46
CA TRP A 312 8.37 -6.08 -21.38
C TRP A 312 8.67 -7.52 -21.78
N ASP A 313 8.25 -7.93 -22.99
CA ASP A 313 8.50 -9.26 -23.53
C ASP A 313 10.03 -9.53 -23.56
N TYR A 314 10.84 -8.58 -24.02
CA TYR A 314 12.30 -8.71 -24.02
C TYR A 314 12.88 -8.87 -22.62
N VAL A 315 12.49 -8.00 -21.69
CA VAL A 315 12.99 -8.01 -20.31
C VAL A 315 12.63 -9.33 -19.62
N SER A 316 11.42 -9.85 -19.87
CA SER A 316 10.97 -11.16 -19.39
C SER A 316 11.80 -12.31 -19.96
N GLN A 317 12.02 -12.33 -21.28
CA GLN A 317 12.84 -13.35 -21.96
C GLN A 317 14.30 -13.30 -21.53
N PHE A 318 14.87 -12.10 -21.36
CA PHE A 318 16.23 -11.93 -20.87
C PHE A 318 16.39 -12.48 -19.45
N MET A 319 15.44 -12.17 -18.56
CA MET A 319 15.42 -12.71 -17.20
C MET A 319 15.23 -14.23 -17.13
N GLU A 320 14.59 -14.86 -18.12
CA GLU A 320 14.40 -16.30 -18.18
C GLU A 320 15.63 -17.04 -18.74
N ARG A 321 16.32 -16.43 -19.71
CA ARG A 321 17.34 -17.11 -20.52
C ARG A 321 18.77 -16.67 -20.20
N CYS A 322 18.96 -15.36 -20.03
CA CYS A 322 20.29 -14.75 -19.98
C CYS A 322 20.71 -14.32 -18.57
N ASP A 323 19.79 -14.25 -17.61
CA ASP A 323 20.07 -13.75 -16.25
C ASP A 323 20.83 -14.75 -15.37
N ASN A 324 22.05 -15.08 -15.80
CA ASN A 324 23.03 -15.87 -15.07
C ASN A 324 24.45 -15.48 -15.54
N PRO A 325 25.48 -15.76 -14.74
CA PRO A 325 26.85 -15.35 -15.05
C PRO A 325 27.36 -15.74 -16.44
N ASP A 326 27.00 -16.92 -16.94
CA ASP A 326 27.52 -17.44 -18.21
C ASP A 326 26.89 -16.75 -19.44
N TYR A 327 25.63 -16.31 -19.32
CA TYR A 327 24.83 -15.83 -20.44
C TYR A 327 24.46 -14.34 -20.38
N PHE A 328 24.70 -13.64 -19.27
CA PHE A 328 24.26 -12.25 -19.09
C PHE A 328 24.92 -11.31 -20.11
N ALA A 329 26.23 -11.46 -20.31
CA ALA A 329 27.01 -10.68 -21.27
C ALA A 329 27.02 -11.29 -22.69
N ASN A 330 26.37 -12.45 -22.87
CA ASN A 330 26.43 -13.22 -24.11
C ASN A 330 25.53 -12.62 -25.19
N ASP A 331 26.13 -12.19 -26.31
CA ASP A 331 25.40 -11.56 -27.40
C ASP A 331 24.42 -12.52 -28.11
N ASP A 332 24.74 -13.81 -28.21
CA ASP A 332 23.84 -14.79 -28.83
C ASP A 332 22.58 -15.01 -27.96
N CYS A 333 22.72 -14.93 -26.63
CA CYS A 333 21.58 -14.99 -25.70
C CYS A 333 20.67 -13.77 -25.88
N ALA A 334 21.24 -12.57 -25.95
CA ALA A 334 20.46 -11.35 -26.23
C ALA A 334 19.73 -11.43 -27.59
N LYS A 335 20.40 -11.98 -28.62
CA LYS A 335 19.78 -12.20 -29.94
C LYS A 335 18.64 -13.20 -29.92
N ASP A 336 18.73 -14.25 -29.11
CA ASP A 336 17.61 -15.17 -28.90
C ASP A 336 16.42 -14.45 -28.27
N CYS A 337 16.67 -13.58 -27.28
CA CYS A 337 15.64 -12.76 -26.65
C CYS A 337 14.96 -11.81 -27.66
N TYR A 338 15.72 -11.18 -28.57
CA TYR A 338 15.14 -10.34 -29.63
C TYR A 338 14.15 -11.11 -30.51
N LYS A 339 14.48 -12.36 -30.88
CA LYS A 339 13.59 -13.20 -31.70
C LYS A 339 12.28 -13.50 -30.98
N HIS A 340 12.35 -13.84 -29.69
CA HIS A 340 11.17 -14.13 -28.88
C HIS A 340 10.30 -12.88 -28.63
N ALA A 341 10.93 -11.72 -28.44
CA ALA A 341 10.26 -10.43 -28.24
C ALA A 341 9.89 -9.70 -29.55
N LYS A 342 10.17 -10.28 -30.72
CA LYS A 342 9.91 -9.71 -32.06
C LYS A 342 10.61 -8.37 -32.31
N ILE A 343 11.80 -8.20 -31.75
CA ILE A 343 12.65 -7.02 -31.89
C ILE A 343 13.64 -7.24 -33.05
N ASN A 344 13.90 -6.19 -33.83
CA ASN A 344 14.89 -6.21 -34.89
C ASN A 344 16.28 -5.85 -34.33
N GLU A 345 17.17 -6.84 -34.29
CA GLU A 345 18.57 -6.72 -33.86
C GLU A 345 19.28 -5.52 -34.52
N ASP A 346 19.18 -5.37 -35.84
CA ASP A 346 19.92 -4.34 -36.59
C ASP A 346 19.54 -2.91 -36.16
N ILE A 347 18.31 -2.71 -35.67
CA ILE A 347 17.84 -1.41 -35.17
C ILE A 347 18.47 -1.13 -33.81
N ILE A 348 18.48 -2.12 -32.92
CA ILE A 348 19.00 -1.97 -31.56
C ILE A 348 20.53 -1.84 -31.56
N GLU A 349 21.24 -2.69 -32.29
CA GLU A 349 22.70 -2.60 -32.39
C GLU A 349 23.16 -1.29 -33.03
N ARG A 350 22.39 -0.79 -34.01
CA ARG A 350 22.61 0.56 -34.57
C ARG A 350 22.37 1.65 -33.53
N CYS A 351 21.27 1.58 -32.78
CA CYS A 351 20.96 2.52 -31.71
C CYS A 351 22.08 2.58 -30.65
N MET A 352 22.57 1.42 -30.20
CA MET A 352 23.65 1.34 -29.21
C MET A 352 24.96 1.94 -29.74
N ARG A 353 25.27 1.72 -31.03
CA ARG A 353 26.45 2.32 -31.66
C ARG A 353 26.30 3.83 -31.88
N ASP A 354 25.16 4.26 -32.43
CA ASP A 354 24.91 5.64 -32.84
C ASP A 354 24.76 6.57 -31.61
N SER A 355 24.38 6.02 -30.45
CA SER A 355 24.37 6.74 -29.17
C SER A 355 25.77 7.02 -28.60
N GLY A 356 26.83 6.38 -29.12
CA GLY A 356 28.22 6.56 -28.67
C GLY A 356 28.95 5.24 -28.41
N GLY A 357 28.24 4.11 -28.40
CA GLY A 357 28.81 2.80 -28.07
C GLY A 357 29.31 2.71 -26.63
N LEU A 358 30.04 1.63 -26.33
CA LEU A 358 30.53 1.30 -24.98
C LEU A 358 32.07 1.21 -24.88
N GLU A 359 32.78 1.11 -26.01
CA GLU A 359 34.21 0.78 -26.01
C GLU A 359 35.13 2.02 -25.99
N LYS A 360 34.73 3.09 -26.68
CA LYS A 360 35.57 4.28 -26.84
C LYS A 360 35.37 5.25 -25.68
N ASP A 361 36.41 5.99 -25.35
CA ASP A 361 36.34 7.16 -24.45
C ASP A 361 35.63 8.32 -25.15
N THR A 362 34.33 8.14 -25.36
CA THR A 362 33.41 9.12 -25.93
C THR A 362 32.12 9.09 -25.14
N PRO A 363 31.46 10.25 -24.93
CA PRO A 363 30.17 10.29 -24.29
C PRO A 363 29.13 9.44 -25.03
N ASN A 364 28.27 8.78 -24.28
CA ASN A 364 27.09 8.11 -24.76
C ASN A 364 25.84 8.95 -24.44
N THR A 365 25.14 9.39 -25.49
CA THR A 365 24.02 10.34 -25.37
C THR A 365 22.89 9.80 -24.51
N PHE A 366 22.57 8.50 -24.60
CA PHE A 366 21.48 7.93 -23.81
C PHE A 366 21.86 7.72 -22.35
N LEU A 367 23.08 7.27 -22.09
CA LEU A 367 23.56 7.13 -20.71
C LEU A 367 23.71 8.49 -20.02
N ASP A 368 24.13 9.53 -20.74
CA ASP A 368 24.15 10.91 -20.25
C ASP A 368 22.75 11.41 -19.90
N LEU A 369 21.76 11.14 -20.75
CA LEU A 369 20.37 11.53 -20.50
C LEU A 369 19.78 10.80 -19.27
N GLU A 370 20.09 9.52 -19.08
CA GLU A 370 19.67 8.79 -17.87
C GLU A 370 20.30 9.41 -16.61
N MET A 371 21.61 9.68 -16.59
CA MET A 371 22.25 10.32 -15.42
C MET A 371 21.69 11.73 -15.13
N GLN A 372 21.41 12.52 -16.16
CA GLN A 372 20.76 13.82 -15.99
C GLN A 372 19.34 13.69 -15.45
N ALA A 373 18.58 12.70 -15.92
CA ALA A 373 17.26 12.39 -15.41
C ALA A 373 17.32 11.92 -13.94
N GLN A 374 18.29 11.09 -13.55
CA GLN A 374 18.48 10.66 -12.15
C GLN A 374 18.68 11.87 -11.23
N VAL A 375 19.58 12.79 -11.60
CA VAL A 375 19.90 13.97 -10.79
C VAL A 375 18.71 14.93 -10.73
N SER A 376 18.06 15.21 -11.85
CA SER A 376 16.90 16.12 -11.88
C SER A 376 15.71 15.56 -11.11
N ARG A 377 15.55 14.24 -11.08
CA ARG A 377 14.49 13.55 -10.35
C ARG A 377 14.82 13.26 -8.89
N GLY A 378 16.09 13.38 -8.49
CA GLY A 378 16.55 13.10 -7.12
C GLY A 378 16.54 11.61 -6.76
N VAL A 379 16.76 10.73 -7.73
CA VAL A 379 16.80 9.28 -7.50
C VAL A 379 18.14 8.91 -6.88
N VAL A 380 18.10 8.40 -5.66
CA VAL A 380 19.29 8.00 -4.88
C VAL A 380 19.20 6.57 -4.31
N ILE A 381 18.03 5.93 -4.44
CA ILE A 381 17.76 4.58 -3.95
C ILE A 381 17.06 3.80 -5.06
N LEU A 382 17.36 2.50 -5.17
CA LEU A 382 16.71 1.59 -6.10
C LEU A 382 16.04 0.41 -5.38
N PRO A 383 15.02 -0.20 -6.01
CA PRO A 383 14.27 0.38 -7.11
C PRO A 383 13.36 1.52 -6.64
N THR A 384 13.06 2.47 -7.53
CA THR A 384 12.11 3.55 -7.23
C THR A 384 11.09 3.66 -8.36
N ALA A 385 9.80 3.67 -8.01
CA ALA A 385 8.73 3.94 -8.95
C ALA A 385 8.17 5.35 -8.74
N PHE A 386 7.69 5.99 -9.80
CA PHE A 386 6.96 7.26 -9.71
C PHE A 386 5.62 7.14 -10.42
N VAL A 387 4.62 7.88 -9.95
CA VAL A 387 3.30 8.02 -10.59
C VAL A 387 2.94 9.49 -10.62
N ASN A 388 2.66 10.04 -11.80
CA ASN A 388 2.34 11.46 -12.04
C ASN A 388 3.29 12.39 -11.30
N THR A 389 4.59 12.16 -11.49
CA THR A 389 5.70 12.88 -10.85
C THR A 389 5.95 12.60 -9.36
N VAL A 390 5.09 11.87 -8.65
CA VAL A 390 5.25 11.56 -7.22
C VAL A 390 6.03 10.26 -7.04
N ALA A 391 7.06 10.28 -6.18
CA ALA A 391 7.84 9.09 -5.84
C ALA A 391 7.01 8.17 -4.95
N LEU A 392 6.86 6.90 -5.35
CA LEU A 392 6.27 5.88 -4.50
C LEU A 392 7.30 5.46 -3.44
N ARG A 393 7.00 5.81 -2.19
CA ARG A 393 7.67 5.37 -0.97
C ARG A 393 7.21 3.97 -0.55
N GLY A 394 8.11 3.24 0.12
CA GLY A 394 7.89 1.87 0.59
C GLY A 394 8.48 0.82 -0.35
N GLY A 395 8.26 -0.46 -0.04
CA GLY A 395 8.72 -1.56 -0.90
C GLY A 395 8.01 -1.58 -2.25
N LEU A 396 8.75 -1.92 -3.31
CA LEU A 396 8.22 -2.02 -4.67
C LEU A 396 7.30 -3.25 -4.82
N ASN A 397 6.00 -3.04 -4.57
CA ASN A 397 4.98 -4.08 -4.64
C ASN A 397 3.98 -3.80 -5.77
N VAL A 398 3.55 -4.86 -6.47
CA VAL A 398 2.56 -4.76 -7.56
C VAL A 398 1.28 -4.07 -7.11
N ASP A 399 0.76 -4.43 -5.93
CA ASP A 399 -0.47 -3.85 -5.38
C ASP A 399 -0.34 -2.34 -5.13
N THR A 400 0.80 -1.90 -4.58
CA THR A 400 1.07 -0.48 -4.30
C THR A 400 1.18 0.33 -5.59
N VAL A 401 1.97 -0.15 -6.57
CA VAL A 401 2.14 0.56 -7.85
C VAL A 401 0.83 0.58 -8.63
N PHE A 402 0.12 -0.54 -8.69
CA PHE A 402 -1.19 -0.62 -9.35
C PHE A 402 -2.21 0.33 -8.71
N THR A 403 -2.31 0.33 -7.38
CA THR A 403 -3.23 1.21 -6.65
C THR A 403 -2.89 2.68 -6.90
N ALA A 404 -1.59 3.04 -6.87
CA ALA A 404 -1.15 4.38 -7.18
C ALA A 404 -1.51 4.80 -8.60
N ILE A 405 -1.24 3.96 -9.60
CA ILE A 405 -1.60 4.24 -11.00
C ILE A 405 -3.13 4.43 -11.13
N CYS A 406 -3.91 3.51 -10.56
CA CYS A 406 -5.37 3.59 -10.63
C CYS A 406 -5.95 4.83 -9.95
N ASN A 407 -5.32 5.31 -8.87
CA ASN A 407 -5.72 6.53 -8.20
C ASN A 407 -5.12 7.81 -8.83
N GLY A 408 -4.15 7.68 -9.73
CA GLY A 408 -3.58 8.78 -10.52
C GLY A 408 -4.47 9.25 -11.66
N TYR A 409 -5.43 8.43 -12.09
CA TYR A 409 -6.39 8.82 -13.14
C TYR A 409 -7.34 9.91 -12.66
N LEU A 410 -7.71 10.81 -13.57
CA LEU A 410 -8.84 11.71 -13.38
C LEU A 410 -10.12 10.89 -13.14
N ASP A 411 -10.96 11.33 -12.21
CA ASP A 411 -12.14 10.58 -11.79
C ASP A 411 -13.06 10.24 -12.96
N GLY A 412 -13.36 8.95 -13.15
CA GLY A 412 -14.19 8.44 -14.23
C GLY A 412 -13.43 8.11 -15.53
N THR A 413 -12.13 8.38 -15.59
CA THR A 413 -11.27 8.03 -16.73
C THR A 413 -10.48 6.74 -16.51
N GLU A 414 -10.55 6.15 -15.31
CA GLU A 414 -9.82 4.94 -14.99
C GLU A 414 -10.22 3.74 -15.89
N PRO A 415 -9.25 2.93 -16.35
CA PRO A 415 -9.54 1.69 -17.08
C PRO A 415 -10.32 0.68 -16.22
N SER A 416 -11.05 -0.24 -16.86
CA SER A 416 -11.91 -1.20 -16.15
C SER A 416 -11.14 -2.09 -15.17
N ILE A 417 -9.87 -2.40 -15.47
CA ILE A 417 -8.99 -3.19 -14.60
C ILE A 417 -8.84 -2.57 -13.21
N CYS A 418 -8.85 -1.23 -13.09
CA CYS A 418 -8.76 -0.55 -11.80
C CYS A 418 -9.95 -0.87 -10.88
N LYS A 419 -11.13 -1.11 -11.45
CA LYS A 419 -12.32 -1.52 -10.70
C LYS A 419 -12.39 -3.03 -10.51
N GLU A 420 -11.97 -3.80 -11.50
CA GLU A 420 -12.05 -5.27 -11.49
C GLU A 420 -10.99 -5.91 -10.58
N CYS A 421 -9.80 -5.31 -10.48
CA CYS A 421 -8.64 -5.85 -9.78
C CYS A 421 -8.17 -5.07 -8.55
N SER A 422 -8.98 -4.12 -8.07
CA SER A 422 -8.70 -3.38 -6.84
C SER A 422 -8.58 -4.33 -5.63
N GLY A 423 -7.47 -4.26 -4.90
CA GLY A 423 -7.23 -5.06 -3.68
C GLY A 423 -7.00 -6.56 -3.92
N CYS A 424 -6.72 -6.97 -5.17
CA CYS A 424 -6.36 -8.35 -5.49
C CYS A 424 -4.94 -8.68 -5.02
N GLY A 425 -4.74 -9.87 -4.43
CA GLY A 425 -3.39 -10.41 -4.19
C GLY A 425 -2.80 -11.18 -5.38
N ASP A 426 -3.67 -11.67 -6.29
CA ASP A 426 -3.30 -12.39 -7.51
C ASP A 426 -3.81 -11.62 -8.73
N PHE A 427 -2.94 -10.76 -9.27
CA PHE A 427 -3.25 -9.93 -10.43
C PHE A 427 -3.40 -10.75 -11.71
N ASN A 428 -2.59 -11.80 -11.90
CA ASN A 428 -2.66 -12.67 -13.08
C ASN A 428 -4.02 -13.38 -13.16
N GLY A 429 -4.45 -13.95 -12.03
CA GLY A 429 -5.77 -14.54 -11.91
C GLY A 429 -6.90 -13.51 -12.12
N CYS A 430 -6.71 -12.28 -11.64
CA CYS A 430 -7.69 -11.22 -11.84
C CYS A 430 -7.81 -10.78 -13.29
N ILE A 431 -6.70 -10.49 -13.97
CA ILE A 431 -6.69 -10.05 -15.38
C ILE A 431 -7.36 -11.11 -16.27
N ALA A 432 -7.09 -12.39 -16.01
CA ALA A 432 -7.70 -13.49 -16.78
C ALA A 432 -9.21 -13.66 -16.54
N ASN A 433 -9.68 -13.47 -15.30
CA ASN A 433 -11.07 -13.79 -14.91
C ASN A 433 -11.95 -12.57 -14.64
N LYS A 434 -11.39 -11.36 -14.72
CA LYS A 434 -12.00 -10.07 -14.34
C LYS A 434 -12.58 -10.06 -12.92
N LYS A 435 -12.00 -10.87 -12.02
CA LYS A 435 -12.44 -11.03 -10.62
C LYS A 435 -11.27 -11.39 -9.73
N CYS A 436 -11.16 -10.74 -8.57
CA CYS A 436 -10.27 -11.20 -7.51
C CYS A 436 -10.73 -12.57 -7.01
N LYS A 437 -9.92 -13.61 -7.21
CA LYS A 437 -9.96 -14.77 -6.32
C LYS A 437 -9.35 -14.28 -5.00
N GLY A 438 -10.21 -13.90 -4.06
CA GLY A 438 -9.77 -13.39 -2.76
C GLY A 438 -8.69 -14.30 -2.16
N LYS A 439 -7.72 -13.70 -1.46
CA LYS A 439 -6.77 -14.43 -0.62
C LYS A 439 -7.54 -15.55 0.09
N GLY A 440 -7.08 -16.79 -0.05
CA GLY A 440 -7.65 -17.94 0.63
C GLY A 440 -7.49 -17.82 2.15
N GLY A 441 -8.23 -16.91 2.78
CA GLY A 441 -8.64 -17.06 4.16
C GLY A 441 -9.62 -18.23 4.18
N GLY A 442 -9.37 -19.22 5.03
CA GLY A 442 -10.17 -20.43 5.15
C GLY A 442 -11.63 -20.16 5.54
N GLY A 443 -12.43 -19.72 4.57
CA GLY A 443 -13.87 -19.69 4.66
C GLY A 443 -14.34 -21.13 4.64
N VAL A 444 -14.98 -21.56 5.73
CA VAL A 444 -15.67 -22.84 5.78
C VAL A 444 -16.67 -22.89 4.63
N SER A 445 -16.51 -23.87 3.74
CA SER A 445 -17.42 -24.11 2.62
C SER A 445 -18.88 -24.01 3.09
N THR A 446 -19.73 -23.32 2.34
CA THR A 446 -21.17 -23.17 2.62
C THR A 446 -21.82 -24.52 2.87
N HIS A 447 -21.33 -25.57 2.20
CA HIS A 447 -21.77 -26.95 2.40
C HIS A 447 -21.38 -27.50 3.79
N THR A 448 -20.16 -27.23 4.24
CA THR A 448 -19.68 -27.63 5.58
C THR A 448 -20.42 -26.88 6.68
N PHE A 449 -20.68 -25.59 6.50
CA PHE A 449 -21.47 -24.80 7.45
C PHE A 449 -22.91 -25.30 7.57
N MET A 450 -23.60 -25.50 6.45
CA MET A 450 -24.97 -26.02 6.43
C MET A 450 -25.08 -27.44 6.98
N SER A 451 -24.11 -28.31 6.68
CA SER A 451 -24.05 -29.67 7.23
C SER A 451 -23.86 -29.65 8.75
N SER A 452 -23.00 -28.76 9.27
CA SER A 452 -22.76 -28.63 10.71
C SER A 452 -23.99 -28.12 11.47
N ILE A 453 -24.72 -27.13 10.92
CA ILE A 453 -25.98 -26.64 11.50
C ILE A 453 -27.02 -27.74 11.50
N LEU A 454 -27.17 -28.47 10.40
CA LEU A 454 -28.15 -29.55 10.31
C LEU A 454 -27.86 -30.65 11.34
N PHE A 455 -26.59 -31.01 11.52
CA PHE A 455 -26.18 -32.00 12.51
C PHE A 455 -26.47 -31.55 13.94
N ILE A 456 -26.19 -30.28 14.26
CA ILE A 456 -26.51 -29.68 15.56
C ILE A 456 -28.03 -29.67 15.79
N CYS A 457 -28.83 -29.25 14.81
CA CYS A 457 -30.29 -29.26 14.92
C CYS A 457 -30.85 -30.68 15.13
N ILE A 458 -30.30 -31.69 14.46
CA ILE A 458 -30.70 -33.09 14.65
C ILE A 458 -30.28 -33.61 16.03
N ALA A 459 -29.07 -33.28 16.49
CA ALA A 459 -28.58 -33.69 17.80
C ALA A 459 -29.42 -33.09 18.95
N PHE A 460 -29.67 -31.78 18.91
CA PHE A 460 -30.50 -31.11 19.90
C PHE A 460 -31.98 -31.50 19.78
N GLY A 461 -32.51 -31.65 18.57
CA GLY A 461 -33.87 -32.14 18.34
C GLY A 461 -34.06 -33.58 18.82
N GLY A 462 -33.08 -34.45 18.58
CA GLY A 462 -33.07 -35.83 19.07
C GLY A 462 -32.96 -35.91 20.60
N ALA A 463 -32.09 -35.10 21.21
CA ALA A 463 -31.98 -35.02 22.67
C ALA A 463 -33.27 -34.48 23.31
N ALA A 464 -33.89 -33.46 22.72
CA ALA A 464 -35.17 -32.92 23.18
C ALA A 464 -36.30 -33.94 23.04
N PHE A 465 -36.36 -34.66 21.92
CA PHE A 465 -37.34 -35.73 21.71
C PHE A 465 -37.15 -36.89 22.69
N TYR A 466 -35.90 -37.30 22.94
CA TYR A 466 -35.57 -38.32 23.93
C TYR A 466 -35.98 -37.89 25.34
N HIS A 467 -35.64 -36.67 25.74
CA HIS A 467 -36.05 -36.10 27.02
C HIS A 467 -37.57 -36.04 27.17
N TYR A 468 -38.28 -35.57 26.14
CA TYR A 468 -39.74 -35.51 26.12
C TYR A 468 -40.37 -36.91 26.23
N ARG A 469 -39.83 -37.91 25.54
CA ARG A 469 -40.32 -39.30 25.65
C ARG A 469 -40.11 -39.85 27.06
N LYS A 470 -38.94 -39.62 27.64
CA LYS A 470 -38.60 -40.07 29.00
C LYS A 470 -39.48 -39.40 30.07
N THR A 471 -39.67 -38.08 30.02
CA THR A 471 -40.57 -37.38 30.96
C THR A 471 -42.02 -37.87 30.85
N ARG A 472 -42.46 -38.20 29.64
CA ARG A 472 -43.81 -38.71 29.42
C ARG A 472 -44.01 -40.14 29.95
N GLU A 473 -42.96 -40.96 29.98
CA GLU A 473 -42.95 -42.27 30.64
C GLU A 473 -42.98 -42.10 32.18
N GLU A 474 -42.17 -41.19 32.73
CA GLU A 474 -42.16 -40.86 34.18
C GLU A 474 -43.52 -40.29 34.66
N MET A 475 -44.16 -39.42 33.88
CA MET A 475 -45.50 -38.91 34.18
C MET A 475 -46.58 -40.01 34.17
N ARG A 476 -46.40 -41.08 33.39
CA ARG A 476 -47.36 -42.21 33.33
C ARG A 476 -47.29 -43.08 34.58
N GLU A 477 -46.12 -43.21 35.19
CA GLU A 477 -45.95 -43.92 36.46
C GLU A 477 -46.51 -43.13 37.65
N GLN A 478 -46.29 -41.80 37.68
CA GLN A 478 -46.87 -40.95 38.72
C GLN A 478 -48.40 -40.92 38.67
N VAL A 479 -49.00 -40.88 37.48
CA VAL A 479 -50.47 -40.94 37.33
C VAL A 479 -51.02 -42.31 37.74
N ARG A 480 -50.30 -43.41 37.49
CA ARG A 480 -50.70 -44.74 38.00
C ARG A 480 -50.54 -44.87 39.51
N GLY A 481 -49.50 -44.27 40.10
CA GLY A 481 -49.31 -44.20 41.55
C GLY A 481 -50.44 -43.44 42.24
N ILE A 482 -50.82 -42.28 41.71
CA ILE A 482 -51.94 -41.48 42.25
C ILE A 482 -53.29 -42.17 42.02
N LEU A 483 -53.51 -42.86 40.89
CA LEU A 483 -54.77 -43.55 40.62
C LEU A 483 -54.94 -44.85 41.43
N ALA A 484 -53.85 -45.45 41.92
CA ALA A 484 -53.88 -46.60 42.83
C ALA A 484 -54.25 -46.22 44.28
N GLU A 485 -54.15 -44.93 44.64
CA GLU A 485 -54.48 -44.42 45.98
C GLU A 485 -55.95 -43.95 46.11
N TYR A 486 -56.67 -43.83 44.98
CA TYR A 486 -58.07 -43.38 44.91
C TYR A 486 -59.06 -44.42 44.37
N MET A 487 -58.71 -45.71 44.36
CA MET A 487 -59.66 -46.80 44.09
C MET A 487 -59.87 -47.66 45.36
N PRO A 488 -60.90 -47.37 46.16
CA PRO A 488 -61.30 -48.24 47.26
C PRO A 488 -61.98 -49.49 46.69
N LEU A 489 -61.50 -50.66 47.11
CA LEU A 489 -62.26 -51.90 47.08
C LEU A 489 -63.24 -51.89 48.26
N GLU A 490 -64.54 -52.09 47.98
CA GLU A 490 -65.49 -53.00 48.67
C GLU A 490 -66.96 -52.52 48.64
N GLY A 491 -67.88 -53.50 48.54
CA GLY A 491 -69.33 -53.42 48.79
C GLY A 491 -70.16 -53.31 47.51
N ASP A 492 -70.52 -54.40 46.84
CA ASP A 492 -71.69 -55.27 47.11
C ASP A 492 -73.00 -54.47 47.30
N ASP A 493 -73.88 -54.59 46.30
CA ASP A 493 -75.35 -54.65 46.41
C ASP A 493 -76.02 -54.28 45.07
N GLY A 494 -76.65 -55.29 44.46
CA GLY A 494 -77.97 -55.11 43.85
C GLY A 494 -78.09 -54.38 42.50
N HIS A 495 -78.29 -55.20 41.46
CA HIS A 495 -79.24 -54.98 40.38
C HIS A 495 -78.86 -54.12 39.14
N VAL A 496 -78.79 -54.88 38.03
CA VAL A 496 -79.39 -54.61 36.71
C VAL A 496 -78.50 -53.94 35.66
N GLY A 497 -78.17 -54.75 34.65
CA GLY A 497 -78.07 -54.31 33.24
C GLY A 497 -76.65 -54.12 32.71
N SER A 498 -76.12 -55.17 32.07
CA SER A 498 -74.95 -55.05 31.19
C SER A 498 -75.33 -54.36 29.87
N PRO A 499 -74.66 -53.27 29.45
CA PRO A 499 -74.79 -52.72 28.11
C PRO A 499 -73.47 -52.88 27.33
N MET A 500 -73.05 -54.13 27.07
CA MET A 500 -72.05 -54.44 26.04
C MET A 500 -72.66 -54.79 24.67
N ASP A 501 -73.94 -54.49 24.47
CA ASP A 501 -74.70 -54.85 23.25
C ASP A 501 -75.05 -53.69 22.31
N PHE A 502 -74.52 -52.47 22.51
CA PHE A 502 -74.91 -51.30 21.69
C PHE A 502 -73.88 -50.79 20.67
N ALA A 503 -72.63 -51.26 20.67
CA ALA A 503 -71.62 -50.86 19.67
C ALA A 503 -71.39 -51.93 18.58
N ARG A 504 -72.34 -52.85 18.41
CA ARG A 504 -72.26 -53.98 17.47
C ARG A 504 -73.47 -54.02 16.54
N ARG A 505 -73.84 -52.89 15.90
CA ARG A 505 -74.68 -52.83 14.69
C ARG A 505 -74.92 -51.40 14.21
N GLY A 506 -74.58 -51.14 12.95
CA GLY A 506 -74.98 -49.98 12.17
C GLY A 506 -73.78 -49.27 11.55
N GLY A 507 -73.55 -49.27 10.24
CA GLY A 507 -74.35 -49.73 9.11
C GLY A 507 -73.55 -49.46 7.84
N SER A 508 -73.75 -50.33 6.87
CA SER A 508 -72.99 -50.59 5.64
C SER A 508 -72.90 -49.47 4.59
N GLU A 509 -71.82 -49.58 3.82
CA GLU A 509 -71.52 -49.13 2.45
C GLU A 509 -72.72 -48.97 1.49
N HIS A 510 -72.58 -48.04 0.53
CA HIS A 510 -73.01 -48.31 -0.85
C HIS A 510 -72.16 -47.54 -1.90
N LEU A 511 -71.93 -48.28 -3.00
CA LEU A 511 -71.12 -48.10 -4.20
C LEU A 511 -71.41 -46.91 -5.14
N MET A 512 -70.39 -46.55 -5.94
CA MET A 512 -70.35 -46.28 -7.40
C MET A 512 -68.98 -45.61 -7.67
N SER A 513 -68.09 -46.00 -8.59
CA SER A 513 -68.02 -46.95 -9.70
C SER A 513 -66.54 -47.19 -9.99
#